data_AF-A0A6P5KB89-F1
#
_entry.id   AF-A0A6P5KB89-F1
#
_cell.length_a   1.000
_cell.length_b   1.000
_cell.length_c   1.000
_cell.angle_alpha   90.00
_cell.angle_beta   90.00
_cell.angle_gamma   90.00
#
_symmetry.space_group_name_H-M   'P 1'
#
loop_
_entity.id
_entity.type
_entity.pdbx_description
1 polymer ?
#
loop_
_entity_poly.entity_id
_entity_poly.type
_entity_poly.pdbx_seq_one_letter_code
_entity_poly.pdbx_strand_id
1 'polypeptide(L)'
;MDELLQGLPERSRLFDLEPDLLPLFQYNCRQFSSPQDCLSSPEFLDHIRKVMLVIDAAVTHLENLSSLEEYLSNLGKKHKAVGVKLSSFSTVGESLLYMLEQCLGPSFNVAMREAWTQLYGAVVQAMSRGWDGE
;
A
#
# COMPACT_ATOMS: atom_id res chain seq x y z
N MET A 1 14.64 4.15 -0.87
CA MET A 1 13.28 4.74 -0.80
C MET A 1 13.10 5.82 -1.84
N ASP A 2 14.00 6.81 -1.94
CA ASP A 2 13.85 7.88 -2.95
C ASP A 2 13.85 7.37 -4.40
N GLU A 3 14.63 6.32 -4.73
CA GLU A 3 14.60 5.69 -6.07
C GLU A 3 13.29 4.96 -6.39
N LEU A 4 12.53 4.51 -5.38
CA LEU A 4 11.20 3.91 -5.60
C LEU A 4 10.14 4.98 -5.88
N LEU A 5 10.30 6.16 -5.27
CA LEU A 5 9.41 7.30 -5.49
C LEU A 5 9.70 7.99 -6.83
N GLN A 6 10.95 7.96 -7.28
CA GLN A 6 11.34 8.38 -8.62
C GLN A 6 10.76 7.43 -9.66
N GLY A 7 9.80 7.92 -10.44
CA GLY A 7 9.13 7.13 -11.47
C GLY A 7 7.82 6.47 -11.00
N LEU A 8 7.35 6.76 -9.78
CA LEU A 8 6.11 6.19 -9.26
C LEU A 8 4.88 6.52 -10.13
N PRO A 9 4.71 7.74 -10.68
CA PRO A 9 3.60 8.01 -11.59
C PRO A 9 3.57 7.08 -12.81
N GLU A 10 4.73 6.71 -13.34
CA GLU A 10 4.84 5.81 -14.50
C GLU A 10 4.81 4.31 -14.12
N ARG A 11 5.12 3.98 -12.86
CA ARG A 11 5.25 2.59 -12.37
C ARG A 11 4.12 2.14 -11.45
N SER A 12 3.18 3.01 -11.12
CA SER A 12 1.97 2.64 -10.39
C SER A 12 0.93 2.05 -11.34
N ARG A 13 0.20 1.02 -10.88
CA ARG A 13 -0.99 0.48 -11.56
C ARG A 13 -2.27 0.65 -10.76
N LEU A 14 -2.19 1.32 -9.60
CA LEU A 14 -3.29 1.38 -8.64
C LEU A 14 -4.59 1.88 -9.26
N PHE A 15 -4.53 3.02 -9.96
CA PHE A 15 -5.71 3.64 -10.56
C PHE A 15 -6.09 3.05 -11.92
N ASP A 16 -5.18 2.32 -12.57
CA ASP A 16 -5.51 1.54 -13.78
C ASP A 16 -6.32 0.30 -13.42
N LEU A 17 -6.01 -0.32 -12.27
CA LEU A 17 -6.70 -1.50 -11.76
C LEU A 17 -8.01 -1.15 -11.03
N GLU A 18 -8.02 -0.07 -10.24
CA GLU A 18 -9.18 0.35 -9.46
C GLU A 18 -9.30 1.89 -9.41
N PRO A 19 -9.85 2.53 -10.47
CA PRO A 19 -9.96 3.99 -10.55
C PRO A 19 -10.85 4.60 -9.44
N ASP A 20 -11.76 3.80 -8.87
CA ASP A 20 -12.65 4.18 -7.77
C ASP A 20 -11.89 4.50 -6.47
N LEU A 21 -10.59 4.21 -6.39
CA LEU A 21 -9.74 4.61 -5.26
C LEU A 21 -9.32 6.08 -5.33
N LEU A 22 -9.29 6.70 -6.51
CA LEU A 22 -8.82 8.08 -6.69
C LEU A 22 -9.58 9.09 -5.82
N PRO A 23 -10.93 9.05 -5.71
CA PRO A 23 -11.69 9.97 -4.85
C PRO A 23 -11.41 9.82 -3.35
N LEU A 24 -10.79 8.72 -2.90
CA LEU A 24 -10.47 8.50 -1.48
C LEU A 24 -9.21 9.28 -1.05
N PHE A 25 -8.36 9.65 -2.01
CA PHE A 25 -7.18 10.49 -1.76
C PHE A 25 -7.57 11.97 -1.70
N GLN A 26 -8.19 12.35 -0.57
CA GLN A 26 -8.57 13.74 -0.30
C GLN A 26 -7.60 14.40 0.67
N TYR A 27 -6.85 15.38 0.17
CA TYR A 27 -5.96 16.20 0.98
C TYR A 27 -6.45 17.63 0.99
N ASN A 28 -6.53 18.26 2.17
CA ASN A 28 -7.02 19.64 2.33
C ASN A 28 -8.39 19.89 1.67
N CYS A 29 -9.30 18.90 1.73
CA CYS A 29 -10.62 18.90 1.08
C CYS A 29 -10.59 19.09 -0.45
N ARG A 30 -9.47 18.74 -1.10
CA ARG A 30 -9.33 18.74 -2.56
C ARG A 30 -9.26 17.31 -3.07
N GLN A 31 -10.00 17.07 -4.14
CA GLN A 31 -9.93 15.84 -4.92
C GLN A 31 -8.98 16.05 -6.10
N PHE A 32 -8.26 15.01 -6.49
CA PHE A 32 -7.44 15.04 -7.71
C PHE A 32 -8.30 14.92 -8.96
N SER A 33 -7.97 15.72 -9.97
CA SER A 33 -8.66 15.73 -11.27
C SER A 33 -8.25 14.55 -12.16
N SER A 34 -7.07 13.97 -11.92
CA SER A 34 -6.55 12.82 -12.65
C SER A 34 -5.69 11.91 -11.76
N PRO A 35 -5.51 10.63 -12.13
CA PRO A 35 -4.54 9.74 -11.51
C PRO A 35 -3.12 10.30 -11.47
N GLN A 36 -2.68 10.95 -12.55
CA GLN A 36 -1.32 11.49 -12.68
C GLN A 36 -1.06 12.63 -11.69
N ASP A 37 -2.05 13.50 -11.48
CA ASP A 37 -1.98 14.58 -10.48
C ASP A 37 -1.86 14.01 -9.06
N CYS A 38 -2.61 12.95 -8.77
CA CYS A 38 -2.55 12.26 -7.49
C CYS A 38 -1.16 11.65 -7.25
N LEU A 39 -0.68 10.83 -8.20
CA LEU A 39 0.60 10.11 -8.10
C LEU A 39 1.80 11.04 -7.96
N SER A 40 1.71 12.26 -8.52
CA SER A 40 2.78 13.27 -8.47
C SER A 40 2.68 14.21 -7.26
N SER A 41 1.58 14.14 -6.48
CA SER A 41 1.37 15.05 -5.35
C SER A 41 2.30 14.77 -4.17
N PRO A 42 2.81 15.79 -3.47
CA PRO A 42 3.62 15.60 -2.27
C PRO A 42 2.92 14.76 -1.19
N GLU A 43 1.61 14.93 -1.02
CA GLU A 43 0.82 14.24 -0.01
C GLU A 43 0.65 12.76 -0.31
N PHE A 44 0.43 12.40 -1.57
CA PHE A 44 0.40 10.99 -1.98
C PHE A 44 1.79 10.36 -1.83
N LEU A 45 2.85 11.05 -2.26
CA LEU A 45 4.22 10.56 -2.07
C LEU A 45 4.56 10.35 -0.59
N ASP A 46 4.11 11.24 0.30
CA ASP A 46 4.24 11.06 1.75
C ASP A 46 3.44 9.86 2.27
N HIS A 47 2.23 9.63 1.74
CA HIS A 47 1.46 8.43 2.04
C HIS A 47 2.21 7.15 1.62
N ILE A 48 2.82 7.14 0.43
CA ILE A 48 3.62 6.00 -0.04
C ILE A 48 4.84 5.77 0.85
N ARG A 49 5.52 6.83 1.32
CA ARG A 49 6.59 6.69 2.32
C ARG A 49 6.09 6.01 3.59
N LYS A 50 4.91 6.39 4.10
CA LYS A 50 4.31 5.75 5.28
C LYS A 50 3.99 4.27 5.02
N VAL A 51 3.47 3.93 3.85
CA VAL A 51 3.25 2.52 3.46
C VAL A 51 4.55 1.74 3.49
N MET A 52 5.63 2.27 2.90
CA MET A 52 6.93 1.61 2.89
C MET A 52 7.52 1.46 4.30
N LEU A 53 7.31 2.43 5.20
CA LEU A 53 7.73 2.32 6.61
C LEU A 53 6.97 1.22 7.36
N VAL A 54 5.67 1.06 7.11
CA VAL A 54 4.86 -0.03 7.71
C VAL A 54 5.35 -1.39 7.21
N ILE A 55 5.64 -1.49 5.92
CA ILE A 55 6.23 -2.69 5.31
C ILE A 55 7.61 -2.98 5.92
N ASP A 56 8.48 -1.99 6.03
CA ASP A 56 9.82 -2.13 6.62
C ASP A 56 9.76 -2.58 8.09
N ALA A 57 8.83 -2.04 8.87
CA ALA A 57 8.55 -2.50 10.21
C ALA A 57 8.09 -3.97 10.23
N ALA A 58 7.24 -4.38 9.29
CA ALA A 58 6.79 -5.77 9.17
C ALA A 58 7.94 -6.71 8.77
N VAL A 59 8.85 -6.29 7.88
CA VAL A 59 10.07 -7.03 7.54
C VAL A 59 10.97 -7.19 8.77
N THR A 60 11.18 -6.10 9.51
CA THR A 60 12.06 -6.07 10.70
C THR A 60 11.52 -6.96 11.82
N HIS A 61 10.20 -7.09 11.93
CA HIS A 61 9.53 -7.89 12.96
C HIS A 61 8.92 -9.19 12.40
N LEU A 62 9.46 -9.75 11.31
CA LEU A 62 8.94 -10.99 10.69
C LEU A 62 8.73 -12.13 11.70
N GLU A 63 9.62 -12.25 12.68
CA GLU A 63 9.56 -13.27 13.73
C GLU A 63 8.55 -12.95 14.85
N ASN A 64 8.07 -11.71 14.93
CA ASN A 64 7.14 -11.25 15.96
C ASN A 64 6.10 -10.26 15.40
N LEU A 65 5.44 -10.62 14.30
CA LEU A 65 4.35 -9.81 13.73
C LEU A 65 3.20 -9.58 14.72
N SER A 66 3.04 -10.46 15.72
CA SER A 66 2.11 -10.27 16.85
C SER A 66 2.31 -8.93 17.56
N SER A 67 3.54 -8.44 17.65
CA SER A 67 3.83 -7.13 18.26
C SER A 67 3.25 -5.94 17.48
N LEU A 68 2.93 -6.12 16.19
CA LEU A 68 2.35 -5.09 15.32
C LEU A 68 0.83 -5.23 15.15
N GLU A 69 0.20 -6.27 15.69
CA GLU A 69 -1.22 -6.57 15.45
C GLU A 69 -2.16 -5.42 15.85
N GLU A 70 -1.98 -4.86 17.04
CA GLU A 70 -2.85 -3.76 17.50
C GLU A 70 -2.64 -2.50 16.65
N TYR A 71 -1.40 -2.19 16.29
CA TYR A 71 -1.06 -1.08 15.42
C TYR A 71 -1.70 -1.25 14.03
N LEU A 72 -1.56 -2.42 13.41
CA LEU A 72 -2.09 -2.73 12.09
C LEU A 72 -3.62 -2.78 12.08
N SER A 73 -4.24 -3.34 13.12
CA SER A 73 -5.71 -3.32 13.28
C SER A 73 -6.23 -1.88 13.35
N ASN A 74 -5.60 -1.02 14.16
CA ASN A 74 -5.95 0.41 14.23
C ASN A 74 -5.68 1.13 12.89
N LEU A 75 -4.63 0.77 12.16
CA LEU A 75 -4.40 1.28 10.80
C LEU A 75 -5.51 0.84 9.84
N GLY A 76 -6.01 -0.40 9.97
CA GLY A 76 -7.18 -0.89 9.26
C GLY A 76 -8.44 -0.06 9.54
N LYS A 77 -8.73 0.23 10.82
CA LYS A 77 -9.85 1.10 11.22
C LYS A 77 -9.76 2.48 10.56
N LYS A 78 -8.56 3.06 10.44
CA LYS A 78 -8.35 4.35 9.75
C LYS A 78 -8.66 4.26 8.26
N HIS A 79 -8.25 3.19 7.59
CA HIS A 79 -8.56 2.96 6.17
C HIS A 79 -10.06 2.74 5.94
N LYS A 80 -10.72 1.98 6.83
CA LYS A 80 -12.19 1.82 6.84
C LYS A 80 -12.89 3.16 6.99
N ALA A 81 -12.44 4.00 7.91
CA ALA A 81 -13.04 5.31 8.17
C ALA A 81 -12.97 6.27 6.98
N VAL A 82 -11.94 6.16 6.13
CA VAL A 82 -11.81 6.97 4.89
C VAL A 82 -12.50 6.31 3.68
N GLY A 83 -13.22 5.21 3.87
CA GLY A 83 -14.04 4.59 2.83
C GLY A 83 -13.34 3.53 1.96
N VAL A 84 -12.11 3.13 2.30
CA VAL A 84 -11.43 2.03 1.61
C VAL A 84 -12.17 0.72 1.89
N LYS A 85 -12.39 -0.09 0.86
CA LYS A 85 -12.95 -1.45 1.02
C LYS A 85 -11.82 -2.41 1.34
N LEU A 86 -12.07 -3.40 2.19
CA LEU A 86 -11.08 -4.45 2.48
C LEU A 86 -10.63 -5.18 1.20
N SER A 87 -11.53 -5.37 0.23
CA SER A 87 -11.20 -5.97 -1.06
C SER A 87 -10.18 -5.17 -1.86
N SER A 88 -10.14 -3.84 -1.74
CA SER A 88 -9.22 -2.99 -2.51
C SER A 88 -7.74 -3.19 -2.11
N PHE A 89 -7.47 -3.83 -0.96
CA PHE A 89 -6.10 -4.18 -0.58
C PHE A 89 -5.48 -5.23 -1.51
N SER A 90 -6.27 -6.07 -2.20
CA SER A 90 -5.70 -6.95 -3.23
C SER A 90 -5.10 -6.14 -4.38
N THR A 91 -5.81 -5.10 -4.83
CA THR A 91 -5.36 -4.16 -5.87
C THR A 91 -4.07 -3.45 -5.45
N VAL A 92 -4.01 -2.99 -4.19
CA VAL A 92 -2.81 -2.35 -3.63
C VAL A 92 -1.63 -3.33 -3.62
N GLY A 93 -1.85 -4.58 -3.23
CA GLY A 93 -0.83 -5.64 -3.27
C GLY A 93 -0.31 -5.92 -4.68
N GLU A 94 -1.20 -6.03 -5.66
CA GLU A 94 -0.81 -6.20 -7.07
C GLU A 94 0.01 -5.02 -7.58
N SER A 95 -0.42 -3.79 -7.27
CA SER A 95 0.33 -2.58 -7.67
C SER A 95 1.70 -2.50 -6.98
N LEU A 96 1.83 -2.94 -5.73
CA LEU A 96 3.10 -3.01 -5.02
C LEU A 96 4.05 -4.01 -5.68
N LEU A 97 3.57 -5.23 -5.96
CA LEU A 97 4.39 -6.26 -6.61
C LEU A 97 4.83 -5.85 -8.02
N TYR A 98 3.94 -5.20 -8.78
CA TYR A 98 4.29 -4.64 -10.09
C TYR A 98 5.38 -3.58 -9.98
N MET A 99 5.26 -2.64 -9.03
CA MET A 99 6.27 -1.60 -8.81
C MET A 99 7.64 -2.22 -8.47
N LEU A 100 7.67 -3.21 -7.57
CA LEU A 100 8.90 -3.91 -7.20
C LEU A 100 9.55 -4.62 -8.40
N GLU A 101 8.74 -5.26 -9.25
CA GLU A 101 9.19 -5.87 -10.50
C GLU A 101 9.80 -4.84 -11.46
N GLN A 102 9.16 -3.67 -11.64
CA GLN A 102 9.71 -2.61 -12.50
C GLN A 102 11.00 -2.01 -11.96
N CYS A 103 11.16 -1.91 -10.64
CA CYS A 103 12.34 -1.34 -10.00
C CYS A 103 13.54 -2.31 -9.96
N LEU A 104 13.29 -3.59 -9.68
CA LEU A 104 14.34 -4.59 -9.48
C LEU A 104 14.63 -5.41 -10.75
N GLY A 105 13.73 -5.38 -11.74
CA GLY A 105 13.89 -6.07 -13.02
C GLY A 105 14.18 -7.57 -12.83
N PRO A 106 15.21 -8.13 -13.48
CA PRO A 106 15.56 -9.55 -13.37
C PRO A 106 15.87 -10.04 -11.94
N SER A 107 16.20 -9.14 -11.02
CA SER A 107 16.45 -9.50 -9.61
C SER A 107 15.16 -9.83 -8.86
N PHE A 108 14.00 -9.40 -9.35
CA PHE A 108 12.69 -9.75 -8.79
C PHE A 108 12.24 -11.15 -9.26
N ASN A 109 12.92 -12.17 -8.75
CA ASN A 109 12.63 -13.55 -9.10
C ASN A 109 11.36 -14.09 -8.42
N VAL A 110 10.98 -15.32 -8.78
CA VAL A 110 9.77 -15.99 -8.25
C VAL A 110 9.76 -16.07 -6.72
N ALA A 111 10.89 -16.46 -6.11
CA ALA A 111 11.00 -16.55 -4.66
C ALA A 111 10.82 -15.19 -3.97
N MET A 112 11.33 -14.11 -4.58
CA MET A 112 11.15 -12.76 -4.07
C MET A 112 9.68 -12.33 -4.17
N ARG A 113 9.02 -12.59 -5.31
CA ARG A 113 7.59 -12.32 -5.48
C ARG A 113 6.74 -13.07 -4.43
N GLU A 114 7.03 -14.35 -4.20
CA GLU A 114 6.33 -15.16 -3.20
C GLU A 114 6.54 -14.63 -1.77
N ALA A 115 7.77 -14.26 -1.41
CA ALA A 115 8.09 -13.69 -0.10
C ALA A 115 7.35 -12.36 0.13
N TRP A 116 7.35 -11.46 -0.85
CA TRP A 116 6.61 -10.20 -0.79
C TRP A 116 5.10 -10.40 -0.71
N THR A 117 4.56 -11.39 -1.44
CA THR A 117 3.13 -11.73 -1.40
C THR A 117 2.73 -12.21 -0.01
N GLN A 118 3.53 -13.09 0.60
CA GLN A 118 3.27 -13.61 1.96
C GLN A 118 3.35 -12.49 3.02
N LEU A 119 4.38 -11.66 2.96
CA LEU A 119 4.54 -10.52 3.86
C LEU A 119 3.35 -9.55 3.76
N TYR A 120 3.01 -9.14 2.54
CA TYR A 120 1.90 -8.23 2.32
C TYR A 120 0.58 -8.85 2.80
N GLY A 121 0.35 -10.13 2.52
CA GLY A 121 -0.81 -10.87 3.00
C GLY A 121 -0.93 -10.87 4.53
N ALA A 122 0.17 -11.09 5.25
CA ALA A 122 0.19 -11.05 6.71
C ALA A 122 -0.15 -9.66 7.26
N VAL A 123 0.37 -8.59 6.63
CA VAL A 123 0.03 -7.20 6.99
C VAL A 123 -1.45 -6.93 6.78
N VAL A 124 -2.00 -7.30 5.62
CA VAL A 124 -3.43 -7.11 5.31
C VAL A 124 -4.31 -7.92 6.25
N GLN A 125 -3.91 -9.15 6.62
CA GLN A 125 -4.64 -9.97 7.58
C GLN A 125 -4.70 -9.33 8.97
N ALA A 126 -3.62 -8.67 9.42
CA ALA A 126 -3.65 -7.93 10.68
C ALA A 126 -4.54 -6.66 10.57
N MET A 127 -4.47 -5.96 9.43
CA MET A 127 -5.31 -4.78 9.17
C MET A 127 -6.79 -5.12 9.03
N SER A 128 -7.15 -6.30 8.50
CA SER A 128 -8.54 -6.70 8.29
C SER A 128 -9.33 -6.78 9.59
N ARG A 129 -8.66 -7.00 10.73
CA ARG A 129 -9.26 -6.95 12.06
C ARG A 129 -9.87 -5.58 12.40
N GLY A 130 -9.48 -4.52 11.70
CA GLY A 130 -10.13 -3.20 11.79
C GLY A 130 -11.50 -3.12 11.11
N TRP A 131 -11.87 -4.12 10.29
CA TRP A 131 -13.21 -4.26 9.70
C TRP A 131 -14.15 -5.10 10.54
N ASP A 132 -13.60 -6.04 11.32
CA ASP A 132 -14.35 -6.82 12.30
C ASP A 132 -15.00 -5.86 13.31
N GLY A 133 -16.30 -6.02 13.52
CA GLY A 133 -17.13 -5.05 14.24
C GLY A 133 -16.77 -4.88 15.71
N GLU A 134 -17.11 -3.70 16.23
CA GLU A 134 -17.80 -3.62 17.53
C GLU A 134 -19.25 -4.13 17.37
#